data_AF-A8I4N6-F1
#
_entry.id   AF-A8I4N6-F1
#
_cell.length_a   1.000
_cell.length_b   1.000
_cell.length_c   1.000
_cell.angle_alpha   90.00
_cell.angle_beta   90.00
_cell.angle_gamma   90.00
#
_symmetry.space_group_name_H-M   'P 1'
#
loop_
_entity.id
_entity.type
_entity.pdbx_description
1 polymer ?
#
loop_
_entity_poly.entity_id
_entity_poly.type
_entity_poly.pdbx_seq_one_letter_code
_entity_poly.pdbx_strand_id
1 'polypeptide(L)'
;MMKRMLRPALSALLLAASALPAFAGSDIPPTLEQYPLRDRFFGPGGAVFPNYSMPSEGGLSYMIAAGPTLAGPTKAGGPGVAIFAAGTADFNCQTGQRPTIKVISAPAGAKVSVSPGTFVATGIDGGATTKCLGQPVGGAIVRYAGRPPRGGGAVTLRVTYPYLGAWYDHVVHVPGN
;
A
#
# COMPACT_ATOMS: atom_id res chain seq x y z
N MET A 1 62.11 -5.44 17.56
CA MET A 1 62.54 -5.49 16.15
C MET A 1 61.32 -5.31 15.25
N MET A 2 61.23 -4.18 14.56
CA MET A 2 60.25 -3.89 13.49
C MET A 2 60.55 -4.72 12.24
N LYS A 3 59.50 -5.09 11.48
CA LYS A 3 59.39 -5.08 10.00
C LYS A 3 58.02 -5.67 9.63
N ARG A 4 57.05 -4.82 9.29
CA ARG A 4 56.73 -4.24 7.97
C ARG A 4 55.75 -5.11 7.17
N MET A 5 54.61 -4.45 6.89
CA MET A 5 53.56 -4.76 5.92
C MET A 5 54.04 -5.36 4.60
N LEU A 6 53.20 -6.17 3.96
CA LEU A 6 52.73 -5.92 2.59
C LEU A 6 51.49 -6.77 2.24
N ARG A 7 50.42 -6.11 1.77
CA ARG A 7 49.31 -6.69 0.98
C ARG A 7 49.77 -6.86 -0.48
N PRO A 8 49.22 -7.84 -1.20
CA PRO A 8 48.36 -7.56 -2.37
C PRO A 8 47.10 -8.46 -2.34
N ALA A 9 45.86 -8.00 -2.56
CA ALA A 9 45.23 -7.47 -3.78
C ALA A 9 45.24 -8.46 -4.96
N LEU A 10 44.14 -9.19 -5.15
CA LEU A 10 43.58 -9.86 -6.36
C LEU A 10 42.50 -10.85 -5.82
N SER A 11 41.28 -11.00 -6.30
CA SER A 11 40.60 -10.61 -7.53
C SER A 11 39.10 -10.52 -7.26
N ALA A 12 38.43 -9.66 -8.02
CA ALA A 12 36.98 -9.57 -8.13
C ALA A 12 36.38 -10.93 -8.54
N LEU A 13 35.32 -11.36 -7.85
CA LEU A 13 34.41 -12.38 -8.38
C LEU A 13 32.98 -11.84 -8.36
N LEU A 14 32.55 -11.48 -9.57
CA LEU A 14 31.22 -11.52 -10.15
C LEU A 14 29.99 -11.20 -9.29
N LEU A 15 29.30 -10.16 -9.74
CA LEU A 15 27.86 -9.96 -9.64
C LEU A 15 27.10 -11.29 -9.82
N ALA A 16 26.48 -11.76 -8.75
CA ALA A 16 25.24 -12.50 -8.83
C ALA A 16 24.20 -11.71 -8.03
N ALA A 17 23.78 -10.59 -8.63
CA ALA A 17 22.48 -10.03 -8.30
C ALA A 17 21.48 -11.14 -8.63
N SER A 18 21.02 -11.87 -7.61
CA SER A 18 19.79 -12.63 -7.69
C SER A 18 18.67 -11.61 -7.87
N ALA A 19 18.51 -11.16 -9.11
CA ALA A 19 17.32 -10.53 -9.61
C ALA A 19 16.21 -11.57 -9.45
N LEU A 20 15.54 -11.51 -8.30
CA LEU A 20 14.16 -11.98 -8.22
C LEU A 20 13.44 -11.32 -9.41
N PRO A 21 12.72 -12.08 -10.24
CA PRO A 21 11.88 -11.45 -11.25
C PRO A 21 10.88 -10.59 -10.47
N ALA A 22 11.04 -9.28 -10.60
CA ALA A 22 9.97 -8.35 -10.32
C ALA A 22 8.87 -8.70 -11.31
N PHE A 23 7.86 -9.45 -10.85
CA PHE A 23 6.58 -9.53 -11.54
C PHE A 23 5.90 -8.16 -11.38
N ALA A 24 6.38 -7.22 -12.17
CA ALA A 24 5.65 -6.01 -12.52
C ALA A 24 4.39 -6.46 -13.26
N GLY A 25 3.26 -5.84 -12.91
CA GLY A 25 1.94 -6.16 -13.45
C GLY A 25 1.95 -6.32 -14.96
N SER A 26 1.60 -7.52 -15.41
CA SER A 26 1.23 -7.77 -16.78
C SER A 26 -0.29 -7.89 -16.82
N ASP A 27 -0.95 -7.04 -17.62
CA ASP A 27 -2.36 -7.15 -18.01
C ASP A 27 -2.67 -8.40 -18.86
N ILE A 28 -1.83 -9.43 -18.76
CA ILE A 28 -1.95 -10.71 -19.45
C ILE A 28 -2.51 -11.70 -18.42
N PRO A 29 -3.66 -12.35 -18.68
CA PRO A 29 -4.14 -13.42 -17.81
C PRO A 29 -3.04 -14.48 -17.66
N PRO A 30 -2.67 -14.88 -16.42
CA PRO A 30 -1.64 -15.88 -16.22
C PRO A 30 -2.05 -17.19 -16.90
N THR A 31 -1.14 -17.79 -17.65
CA THR A 31 -1.40 -19.09 -18.27
C THR A 31 -1.39 -20.19 -17.20
N LEU A 32 -2.11 -21.29 -17.46
CA LEU A 32 -2.22 -22.43 -16.54
C LEU A 32 -0.86 -23.09 -16.19
N GLU A 33 0.21 -22.72 -16.90
CA GLU A 33 1.58 -23.18 -16.66
C GLU A 33 2.29 -22.41 -15.55
N GLN A 34 1.89 -21.17 -15.25
CA GLN A 34 2.56 -20.30 -14.28
C GLN A 34 2.17 -20.55 -12.82
N TYR A 35 1.13 -21.36 -12.57
CA TYR A 35 0.70 -21.74 -11.21
C TYR A 35 0.56 -23.27 -11.10
N PRO A 36 1.52 -23.98 -10.48
CA PRO A 36 1.36 -25.41 -10.22
C PRO A 36 0.11 -25.65 -9.37
N LEU A 37 -0.61 -26.74 -9.65
CA LEU A 37 -1.94 -27.09 -9.06
C LEU A 37 -2.02 -26.99 -7.52
N ARG A 38 -0.87 -27.06 -6.84
CA ARG A 38 -0.70 -27.05 -5.39
C ARG A 38 -1.08 -25.70 -4.75
N ASP A 39 -0.90 -24.62 -5.50
CA ASP A 39 -1.11 -23.24 -5.01
C ASP A 39 -2.46 -22.67 -5.45
N ARG A 40 -3.36 -23.53 -5.97
CA ARG A 40 -4.69 -23.14 -6.45
C ARG A 40 -5.73 -23.39 -5.36
N PHE A 41 -6.36 -22.33 -4.89
CA PHE A 41 -7.59 -22.42 -4.12
C PHE A 41 -8.77 -22.47 -5.09
N PHE A 42 -9.45 -23.62 -5.16
CA PHE A 42 -10.65 -23.81 -5.96
C PHE A 42 -11.89 -23.55 -5.10
N GLY A 43 -12.61 -22.46 -5.38
CA GLY A 43 -13.90 -22.12 -4.77
C GLY A 43 -15.06 -22.33 -5.75
N PRO A 44 -16.33 -22.24 -5.28
CA PRO A 44 -17.51 -22.30 -6.13
C PRO A 44 -17.57 -21.03 -7.01
N GLY A 45 -16.83 -21.04 -8.11
CA GLY A 45 -16.61 -19.89 -8.99
C GLY A 45 -15.31 -19.94 -9.81
N GLY A 46 -14.39 -20.88 -9.54
CA GLY A 46 -13.13 -21.06 -10.29
C GLY A 46 -11.87 -20.85 -9.44
N ALA A 47 -10.72 -20.75 -10.11
CA ALA A 47 -9.42 -20.56 -9.46
C ALA A 47 -9.27 -19.12 -8.94
N VAL A 48 -9.03 -18.98 -7.63
CA VAL A 48 -8.78 -17.68 -6.99
C VAL A 48 -7.27 -17.44 -6.94
N PHE A 49 -6.81 -16.32 -7.52
CA PHE A 49 -5.41 -15.93 -7.55
C PHE A 49 -5.18 -14.73 -6.61
N PRO A 50 -4.40 -14.87 -5.53
CA PRO A 50 -4.27 -13.83 -4.50
C PRO A 50 -3.72 -12.48 -4.98
N ASN A 51 -3.20 -12.40 -6.20
CA ASN A 51 -2.60 -11.21 -6.80
C ASN A 51 -3.04 -10.95 -8.26
N TYR A 52 -4.08 -11.63 -8.74
CA TYR A 52 -4.62 -11.39 -10.09
C TYR A 52 -6.08 -10.97 -9.98
N SER A 53 -6.34 -9.73 -10.41
CA SER A 53 -7.68 -9.21 -10.70
C SER A 53 -7.88 -9.38 -12.21
N MET A 54 -8.97 -10.04 -12.62
CA MET A 54 -9.37 -10.02 -14.03
C MET A 54 -9.53 -8.55 -14.45
N PRO A 55 -9.05 -8.15 -15.65
CA PRO A 55 -9.26 -6.80 -16.13
C PRO A 55 -10.76 -6.52 -16.11
N SER A 56 -11.16 -5.56 -15.28
CA SER A 56 -12.55 -5.32 -14.99
C SER A 56 -13.20 -4.67 -16.21
N GLU A 57 -14.20 -5.34 -16.78
CA GLU A 57 -15.06 -4.77 -17.84
C GLU A 57 -15.72 -3.44 -17.40
N GLY A 58 -15.72 -3.14 -16.10
CA GLY A 58 -16.21 -1.90 -15.50
C GLY A 58 -15.14 -0.91 -15.00
N GLY A 59 -13.85 -1.12 -15.25
CA GLY A 59 -12.77 -0.21 -14.82
C GLY A 59 -12.39 -0.30 -13.33
N LEU A 60 -11.33 0.41 -12.94
CA LEU A 60 -10.85 0.47 -11.55
C LEU A 60 -11.37 1.74 -10.85
N SER A 61 -11.54 1.63 -9.55
CA SER A 61 -11.85 2.74 -8.65
C SER A 61 -10.81 2.90 -7.56
N TYR A 62 -10.53 4.16 -7.21
CA TYR A 62 -9.50 4.54 -6.25
C TYR A 62 -10.18 4.91 -4.93
N MET A 63 -10.14 4.00 -3.97
CA MET A 63 -10.89 4.06 -2.73
C MET A 63 -10.07 4.71 -1.63
N ILE A 64 -10.68 5.57 -0.83
CA ILE A 64 -10.04 6.20 0.31
C ILE A 64 -10.87 6.10 1.57
N ALA A 65 -10.19 6.24 2.71
CA ALA A 65 -10.80 6.61 3.96
C ALA A 65 -9.90 7.60 4.70
N ALA A 66 -10.50 8.50 5.48
CA ALA A 66 -9.79 9.50 6.26
C ALA A 66 -10.53 9.77 7.57
N GLY A 67 -9.78 10.21 8.58
CA GLY A 67 -10.37 10.73 9.82
C GLY A 67 -10.84 9.67 10.82
N PRO A 68 -11.75 10.01 11.75
CA PRO A 68 -12.08 9.17 12.91
C PRO A 68 -12.77 7.85 12.55
N THR A 69 -13.38 7.74 11.37
CA THR A 69 -13.99 6.50 10.87
C THR A 69 -12.97 5.39 10.63
N LEU A 70 -11.70 5.73 10.38
CA LEU A 70 -10.58 4.78 10.25
C LEU A 70 -10.02 4.32 11.59
N ALA A 71 -10.19 5.12 12.66
CA ALA A 71 -9.62 4.82 13.96
C ALA A 71 -10.32 3.63 14.65
N GLY A 72 -11.47 3.17 14.15
CA GLY A 72 -12.27 2.16 14.84
C GLY A 72 -12.62 2.61 16.27
N PRO A 73 -12.86 1.69 17.22
CA PRO A 73 -13.16 2.05 18.62
C PRO A 73 -11.96 2.66 19.38
N THR A 74 -10.78 2.77 18.75
CA THR A 74 -9.62 3.39 19.39
C THR A 74 -9.76 4.91 19.34
N LYS A 75 -9.53 5.57 20.48
CA LYS A 75 -9.61 7.04 20.60
C LYS A 75 -8.86 7.71 19.45
N ALA A 76 -9.53 8.61 18.73
CA ALA A 76 -8.90 9.48 17.75
C ALA A 76 -7.69 10.17 18.43
N GLY A 77 -6.47 9.93 17.92
CA GLY A 77 -5.25 10.49 18.50
C GLY A 77 -4.43 9.56 19.42
N GLY A 78 -4.58 8.24 19.31
CA GLY A 78 -3.68 7.26 19.93
C GLY A 78 -2.53 6.79 19.03
N PRO A 79 -1.44 6.22 19.61
CA PRO A 79 -0.50 5.40 18.83
C PRO A 79 -1.23 4.18 18.24
N GLY A 80 -0.90 3.82 17.00
CA GLY A 80 -1.54 2.79 16.20
C GLY A 80 -2.77 3.26 15.42
N VAL A 81 -3.26 4.48 15.65
CA VAL A 81 -4.47 5.00 15.01
C VAL A 81 -4.23 5.24 13.52
N ALA A 82 -5.11 4.66 12.70
CA ALA A 82 -5.14 4.94 11.26
C ALA A 82 -5.72 6.34 11.02
N ILE A 83 -5.02 7.14 10.22
CA ILE A 83 -5.41 8.53 9.92
C ILE A 83 -5.85 8.70 8.47
N PHE A 84 -5.35 7.82 7.60
CA PHE A 84 -5.66 7.82 6.18
C PHE A 84 -5.43 6.42 5.62
N ALA A 85 -6.22 6.05 4.63
CA ALA A 85 -6.01 4.83 3.86
C ALA A 85 -6.39 5.07 2.40
N ALA A 86 -5.66 4.42 1.50
CA ALA A 86 -5.94 4.43 0.07
C ALA A 86 -5.83 3.00 -0.48
N GLY A 87 -6.69 2.66 -1.42
CA GLY A 87 -6.78 1.35 -2.05
C GLY A 87 -7.27 1.46 -3.47
N THR A 88 -7.18 0.36 -4.20
CA THR A 88 -7.74 0.25 -5.54
C THR A 88 -8.66 -0.95 -5.55
N ALA A 89 -9.85 -0.77 -6.12
CA ALA A 89 -10.85 -1.83 -6.21
C ALA A 89 -11.45 -1.86 -7.60
N ASP A 90 -11.84 -3.05 -8.05
CA ASP A 90 -12.62 -3.20 -9.28
C ASP A 90 -14.14 -2.98 -9.03
N PHE A 91 -14.94 -3.18 -10.09
CA PHE A 91 -16.39 -3.05 -10.02
C PHE A 91 -17.07 -4.02 -9.04
N ASN A 92 -16.46 -5.18 -8.80
CA ASN A 92 -16.91 -6.20 -7.85
C ASN A 92 -16.32 -6.00 -6.44
N CYS A 93 -15.67 -4.86 -6.21
CA CYS A 93 -14.99 -4.51 -4.97
C CYS A 93 -13.86 -5.46 -4.58
N GLN A 94 -13.28 -6.15 -5.56
CA GLN A 94 -12.07 -6.93 -5.35
C GLN A 94 -10.87 -6.00 -5.33
N THR A 95 -9.93 -6.27 -4.42
CA THR A 95 -8.75 -5.44 -4.25
C THR A 95 -7.82 -5.59 -5.45
N GLY A 96 -7.48 -4.48 -6.09
CA GLY A 96 -6.49 -4.39 -7.16
C GLY A 96 -5.09 -4.09 -6.64
N GLN A 97 -4.24 -3.52 -7.51
CA GLN A 97 -2.88 -3.15 -7.14
C GLN A 97 -2.86 -2.07 -6.05
N ARG A 98 -2.05 -2.30 -5.01
CA ARG A 98 -1.95 -1.40 -3.86
C ARG A 98 -1.28 -0.06 -4.24
N PRO A 99 -1.85 1.09 -3.85
CA PRO A 99 -1.17 2.37 -4.00
C PRO A 99 0.07 2.48 -3.12
N THR A 100 1.03 3.29 -3.55
CA THR A 100 2.18 3.67 -2.74
C THR A 100 1.88 5.00 -2.05
N ILE A 101 2.03 5.04 -0.72
CA ILE A 101 1.91 6.27 0.05
C ILE A 101 3.27 6.64 0.62
N LYS A 102 3.73 7.86 0.33
CA LYS A 102 4.94 8.44 0.92
C LYS A 102 4.57 9.57 1.86
N VAL A 103 5.22 9.64 3.02
CA VAL A 103 5.08 10.79 3.93
C VAL A 103 6.03 11.88 3.44
N ILE A 104 5.49 13.02 3.03
CA ILE A 104 6.26 14.17 2.55
C ILE A 104 6.64 15.08 3.72
N SER A 105 5.70 15.31 4.64
CA SER A 105 5.93 16.06 5.85
C SER A 105 5.06 15.53 6.99
N ALA A 106 5.54 15.68 8.22
CA ALA A 106 4.78 15.38 9.42
C ALA A 106 5.15 16.39 10.52
N PRO A 107 4.25 16.63 11.51
CA PRO A 107 4.54 17.53 12.62
C PRO A 107 5.79 17.07 13.41
N ALA A 108 6.48 18.01 14.04
CA ALA A 108 7.68 17.69 14.83
C ALA A 108 7.37 16.65 15.92
N GLY A 109 8.17 15.58 15.98
CA GLY A 109 7.99 14.48 16.93
C GLY A 109 6.90 13.46 16.55
N ALA A 110 6.12 13.70 15.49
CA ALA A 110 5.18 12.72 14.97
C ALA A 110 5.94 11.56 14.30
N LYS A 111 5.55 10.33 14.63
CA LYS A 111 5.97 9.14 13.89
C LYS A 111 4.78 8.63 13.11
N VAL A 112 4.94 8.51 11.80
CA VAL A 112 3.92 8.01 10.88
C VAL A 112 4.48 6.76 10.21
N SER A 113 3.68 5.70 10.15
CA SER A 113 4.00 4.47 9.45
C SER A 113 2.97 4.20 8.36
N VAL A 114 3.44 3.59 7.26
CA VAL A 114 2.58 3.12 6.18
C VAL A 114 2.70 1.61 6.13
N SER A 115 1.56 0.93 6.15
CA SER A 115 1.50 -0.54 6.15
C SER A 115 0.35 -1.03 5.30
N PRO A 116 0.46 -2.21 4.67
CA PRO A 116 -0.69 -2.85 4.05
C PRO A 116 -1.79 -3.15 5.06
N GLY A 117 -3.05 -3.11 4.63
CA GLY A 117 -4.16 -3.56 5.45
C GLY A 117 -5.51 -3.38 4.75
N THR A 118 -6.59 -3.67 5.48
CA THR A 118 -7.97 -3.49 5.02
C THR A 118 -8.62 -2.33 5.75
N PHE A 119 -9.42 -1.54 5.04
CA PHE A 119 -10.19 -0.43 5.58
C PHE A 119 -11.58 -0.38 4.95
N VAL A 120 -12.54 0.24 5.62
CA VAL A 120 -13.85 0.50 5.02
C VAL A 120 -13.74 1.77 4.17
N ALA A 121 -14.02 1.66 2.87
CA ALA A 121 -13.95 2.81 1.98
C ALA A 121 -15.04 3.82 2.33
N THR A 122 -14.66 5.08 2.60
CA THR A 122 -15.61 6.16 2.91
C THR A 122 -15.61 7.26 1.86
N GLY A 123 -14.68 7.21 0.91
CA GLY A 123 -14.60 8.13 -0.21
C GLY A 123 -13.89 7.52 -1.42
N ILE A 124 -13.82 8.29 -2.49
CA ILE A 124 -13.24 7.89 -3.78
C ILE A 124 -12.41 9.06 -4.32
N ASP A 125 -11.17 8.78 -4.74
CA ASP A 125 -10.29 9.75 -5.42
C ASP A 125 -10.57 9.83 -6.93
N GLY A 126 -11.28 8.84 -7.47
CA GLY A 126 -11.68 8.76 -8.86
C GLY A 126 -11.95 7.33 -9.31
N GLY A 127 -12.28 7.17 -10.58
CA GLY A 127 -12.50 5.87 -11.22
C GLY A 127 -13.95 5.60 -11.57
N ALA A 128 -14.23 4.34 -11.89
CA ALA A 128 -15.41 3.99 -12.68
C ALA A 128 -16.69 3.74 -11.88
N THR A 129 -16.58 3.47 -10.56
CA THR A 129 -17.76 3.20 -9.72
C THR A 129 -17.58 3.54 -8.24
N THR A 130 -18.68 3.91 -7.58
CA THR A 130 -18.78 4.19 -6.15
C THR A 130 -19.39 3.03 -5.34
N LYS A 131 -19.67 1.89 -5.98
CA LYS A 131 -20.35 0.75 -5.34
C LYS A 131 -19.62 0.15 -4.12
N CYS A 132 -18.32 0.38 -4.01
CA CYS A 132 -17.51 -0.16 -2.90
C CYS A 132 -17.45 0.77 -1.68
N LEU A 133 -18.11 1.94 -1.71
CA LEU A 133 -18.25 2.75 -0.52
C LEU A 133 -19.03 1.99 0.55
N GLY A 134 -18.54 2.04 1.79
CA GLY A 134 -19.06 1.25 2.91
C GLY A 134 -18.59 -0.20 2.93
N GLN A 135 -17.83 -0.67 1.94
CA GLN A 135 -17.28 -2.03 1.89
C GLN A 135 -15.82 -2.08 2.37
N PRO A 136 -15.37 -3.22 2.91
CA PRO A 136 -13.96 -3.44 3.20
C PRO A 136 -13.15 -3.55 1.91
N VAL A 137 -12.09 -2.77 1.80
CA VAL A 137 -11.17 -2.74 0.65
C VAL A 137 -9.73 -2.86 1.17
N GLY A 138 -8.89 -3.63 0.46
CA GLY A 138 -7.47 -3.75 0.75
C GLY A 138 -6.67 -2.57 0.18
N GLY A 139 -5.62 -2.15 0.88
CA GLY A 139 -4.79 -1.04 0.43
C GLY A 139 -3.62 -0.72 1.35
N ALA A 140 -3.16 0.52 1.26
CA ALA A 140 -2.14 1.10 2.12
C ALA A 140 -2.81 1.96 3.20
N ILE A 141 -2.47 1.68 4.46
CA ILE A 141 -2.99 2.39 5.64
C ILE A 141 -1.85 3.17 6.28
N VAL A 142 -2.10 4.45 6.53
CA VAL A 142 -1.23 5.36 7.24
C VAL A 142 -1.67 5.43 8.69
N ARG A 143 -0.74 5.15 9.61
CA ARG A 143 -0.97 5.15 11.05
C ARG A 143 -0.02 6.09 11.77
N TYR A 144 -0.48 6.67 12.87
CA TYR A 144 0.44 7.23 13.85
C TYR A 144 1.11 6.09 14.61
N ALA A 145 2.44 6.10 14.70
CA ALA A 145 3.21 5.16 15.51
C ALA A 145 3.63 5.76 16.86
N GLY A 146 3.46 7.08 17.04
CA GLY A 146 3.85 7.81 18.25
C GLY A 146 2.70 8.59 18.88
N ARG A 147 3.01 9.36 19.92
CA ARG A 147 2.05 10.29 20.54
C ARG A 147 1.78 11.44 19.56
N PRO A 148 0.50 11.74 19.23
CA PRO A 148 0.21 12.89 18.40
C PRO A 148 0.57 14.20 19.09
N PRO A 149 0.86 15.26 18.31
CA PRO A 149 1.19 16.57 18.85
C PRO A 149 0.05 17.15 19.70
N ARG A 150 0.38 17.79 20.82
CA ARG A 150 -0.59 18.39 21.76
C ARG A 150 -1.53 19.42 21.11
N GLY A 151 -1.04 20.16 20.11
CA GLY A 151 -1.83 21.15 19.37
C GLY A 151 -2.50 20.61 18.10
N GLY A 152 -2.45 19.30 17.86
CA GLY A 152 -2.77 18.73 16.56
C GLY A 152 -1.71 19.07 15.50
N GLY A 153 -2.00 18.73 14.25
CA GLY A 153 -1.10 19.04 13.14
C GLY A 153 -1.59 18.52 11.81
N ALA A 154 -0.77 18.71 10.78
CA ALA A 154 -1.04 18.23 9.44
C ALA A 154 0.07 17.28 8.99
N VAL A 155 -0.30 16.16 8.38
CA VAL A 155 0.62 15.23 7.71
C VAL A 155 0.36 15.35 6.22
N THR A 156 1.39 15.70 5.44
CA THR A 156 1.30 15.70 3.98
C THR A 156 1.78 14.36 3.45
N LEU A 157 0.92 13.71 2.69
CA LEU A 157 1.14 12.40 2.08
C LEU A 157 1.17 12.57 0.57
N ARG A 158 2.03 11.83 -0.12
CA ARG A 158 1.93 11.64 -1.57
C ARG A 158 1.36 10.27 -1.85
N VAL A 159 0.19 10.23 -2.49
CA VAL A 159 -0.49 9.00 -2.89
C VAL A 159 -0.19 8.77 -4.37
N THR A 160 0.28 7.58 -4.72
CA THR A 160 0.60 7.19 -6.09
C THR A 160 -0.15 5.92 -6.44
N TYR A 161 -0.99 5.99 -7.48
CA TYR A 161 -1.71 4.84 -8.02
C TYR A 161 -0.95 4.30 -9.23
N PRO A 162 -0.37 3.10 -9.16
CA PRO A 162 0.46 2.56 -10.24
C PRO A 162 -0.26 2.51 -11.60
N TYR A 163 -1.55 2.13 -11.61
CA TYR A 163 -2.36 2.06 -12.83
C TYR A 163 -2.54 3.40 -13.54
N LEU A 164 -2.59 4.52 -12.81
CA LEU A 164 -2.72 5.85 -13.42
C LEU A 164 -1.37 6.44 -13.85
N GLY A 165 -0.26 5.94 -13.29
CA GLY A 165 1.03 6.64 -13.34
C GLY A 165 1.00 8.04 -12.71
N ALA A 166 -0.10 8.40 -12.05
CA ALA A 166 -0.35 9.71 -11.48
C ALA A 166 -0.20 9.69 -9.96
N TRP A 167 0.07 10.86 -9.41
CA TRP A 167 0.18 11.07 -7.97
C TRP A 167 -0.50 12.38 -7.59
N TYR A 168 -0.93 12.46 -6.34
CA TYR A 168 -1.41 13.70 -5.74
C TYR A 168 -0.93 13.80 -4.30
N ASP A 169 -0.85 15.03 -3.80
CA ASP A 169 -0.52 15.29 -2.41
C ASP A 169 -1.81 15.45 -1.60
N HIS A 170 -1.94 14.66 -0.53
CA HIS A 170 -3.07 14.64 0.38
C HIS A 170 -2.64 15.21 1.74
N VAL A 171 -3.44 16.10 2.32
CA VAL A 171 -3.17 16.67 3.64
C VAL A 171 -4.16 16.09 4.65
N VAL A 172 -3.62 15.38 5.64
CA VAL A 172 -4.41 14.77 6.71
C VAL A 172 -4.26 15.62 7.95
N HIS A 173 -5.38 16.13 8.47
CA HIS A 173 -5.41 16.81 9.75
C HIS A 173 -5.56 15.81 10.89
N VAL A 174 -4.70 15.96 11.89
CA VAL A 174 -4.60 15.04 13.02
C VAL A 174 -5.00 15.84 14.25
N PRO A 175 -6.08 15.44 14.94
CA PRO A 175 -6.53 16.15 16.11
C PRO A 175 -5.48 16.08 17.22
N GLY A 176 -5.37 17.17 17.98
CA GLY A 176 -4.58 17.19 19.21
C GLY A 176 -5.17 16.26 20.27
N ASN A 177 -4.34 15.87 21.23
CA ASN A 177 -4.69 14.99 22.34
C ASN A 177 -4.59 15.76 23.66
#